data_AF-A0A8T3MDE4-F1
#
_entry.id   AF-A0A8T3MDE4-F1
#
_cell.length_a   1.000
_cell.length_b   1.000
_cell.length_c   1.000
_cell.angle_alpha   90.00
_cell.angle_beta   90.00
_cell.angle_gamma   90.00
#
_symmetry.space_group_name_H-M   'P 1'
#
loop_
_entity.id
_entity.type
_entity.pdbx_description
1 polymer ?
#
loop_
_entity_poly.entity_id
_entity_poly.type
_entity_poly.pdbx_seq_one_letter_code
_entity_poly.pdbx_strand_id
1 'polypeptide(L)'
;MSSHRTAPIVYAIVPVAALDGAKSRLGEVLDAEERQDLVLRLADATIRASMETAGITETLVVTPDDTVRALALEAGARPMRQRS
;
A
#
# COMPACT_ATOMS: atom_id res chain seq x y z
N MET A 1 -18.61 0.85 38.00
CA MET A 1 -17.30 0.42 37.44
C MET A 1 -17.41 0.44 35.93
N SER A 2 -17.16 1.59 35.30
CA SER A 2 -17.20 1.72 33.84
C SER A 2 -15.94 1.10 33.25
N SER A 3 -16.10 -0.11 32.70
CA SER A 3 -15.04 -0.83 32.00
C SER A 3 -14.52 0.02 30.83
N HIS A 4 -13.31 0.57 30.97
CA HIS A 4 -12.59 1.19 29.87
C HIS A 4 -12.13 0.06 28.96
N ARG A 5 -12.95 -0.27 27.96
CA ARG A 5 -12.53 -1.16 26.88
C ARG A 5 -11.52 -0.37 26.06
N THR A 6 -10.24 -0.72 26.17
CA THR A 6 -9.21 -0.17 25.29
C THR A 6 -9.63 -0.44 23.84
N ALA A 7 -9.60 0.58 22.99
CA ALA A 7 -9.88 0.40 21.57
C ALA A 7 -8.92 -0.65 20.98
N PRO A 8 -9.37 -1.52 20.06
CA PRO A 8 -8.51 -2.50 19.44
C PRO A 8 -7.41 -1.80 18.63
N ILE A 9 -6.20 -2.35 18.67
CA ILE A 9 -5.12 -1.95 17.77
C ILE A 9 -5.36 -2.64 16.43
N VAL A 10 -5.45 -1.88 15.35
CA VAL A 10 -5.73 -2.41 14.01
C VAL A 10 -4.59 -2.04 13.07
N TYR A 11 -4.07 -3.04 12.36
CA TYR A 11 -3.05 -2.86 11.34
C TYR A 11 -3.67 -3.10 9.96
N ALA A 12 -3.45 -2.16 9.04
CA ALA A 12 -3.77 -2.37 7.63
C ALA A 12 -2.53 -2.89 6.90
N ILE A 13 -2.65 -4.04 6.24
CA ILE A 13 -1.58 -4.63 5.44
C ILE A 13 -1.93 -4.41 3.96
N VAL A 14 -1.12 -3.62 3.27
CA VAL A 14 -1.28 -3.29 1.85
C VAL A 14 -0.20 -4.03 1.05
N PRO A 15 -0.49 -5.22 0.51
CA PRO A 15 0.44 -5.93 -0.36
C PRO A 15 0.48 -5.27 -1.73
N VAL A 16 1.68 -4.94 -2.20
CA VAL A 16 1.92 -4.41 -3.55
C VAL A 16 2.96 -5.29 -4.23
N ALA A 17 2.55 -5.98 -5.28
CA ALA A 17 3.45 -6.81 -6.09
C ALA A 17 4.51 -5.96 -6.80
N ALA A 18 5.52 -6.62 -7.37
CA ALA A 18 6.48 -5.96 -8.25
C ALA A 18 5.77 -5.21 -9.38
N LEU A 19 6.30 -4.04 -9.76
CA LEU A 19 5.73 -3.21 -10.82
C LEU A 19 5.83 -3.89 -12.19
N ASP A 20 6.83 -4.76 -12.38
CA ASP A 20 7.01 -5.55 -13.60
C ASP A 20 5.81 -6.47 -13.87
N GLY A 21 5.16 -6.26 -15.02
CA GLY A 21 4.00 -7.04 -15.44
C GLY A 21 2.72 -6.76 -14.64
N ALA A 22 2.72 -5.75 -13.76
CA ALA A 22 1.53 -5.35 -13.03
C ALA A 22 0.44 -4.85 -13.98
N LYS A 23 -0.82 -5.15 -13.63
CA LYS A 23 -2.02 -4.83 -14.42
C LYS A 23 -1.91 -5.30 -15.89
N SER A 24 -1.25 -6.43 -16.14
CA SER A 24 -1.08 -7.02 -17.48
C SER A 24 -2.38 -7.15 -18.29
N ARG A 25 -3.52 -7.35 -17.62
CA ARG A 25 -4.86 -7.36 -18.24
C ARG A 25 -5.30 -6.02 -18.84
N LEU A 26 -4.61 -4.91 -18.52
CA LEU A 26 -4.79 -3.59 -19.13
C LEU A 26 -3.78 -3.34 -20.27
N GLY A 27 -2.92 -4.30 -20.60
CA GLY A 27 -1.85 -4.13 -21.59
C GLY A 27 -2.34 -3.90 -23.03
N GLU A 28 -3.62 -4.14 -23.32
CA GLU A 28 -4.25 -3.81 -24.61
C GLU A 28 -4.56 -2.32 -24.76
N VAL A 29 -4.65 -1.59 -23.63
CA VAL A 29 -5.06 -0.18 -23.57
C VAL A 29 -3.92 0.72 -23.10
N LEU A 30 -3.02 0.19 -22.26
CA LEU A 30 -1.93 0.93 -21.64
C LEU A 30 -0.59 0.30 -21.97
N ASP A 31 0.39 1.12 -22.32
CA ASP A 31 1.77 0.67 -22.46
C ASP A 31 2.40 0.33 -21.09
N ALA A 32 3.67 -0.09 -21.09
CA ALA A 32 4.34 -0.49 -19.87
C ALA A 32 4.52 0.66 -18.87
N GLU A 33 4.79 1.86 -19.36
CA GLU A 33 4.99 3.06 -18.54
C GLU A 33 3.68 3.54 -17.93
N GLU A 34 2.61 3.57 -18.73
CA GLU A 34 1.27 3.93 -18.28
C GLU A 34 0.73 2.94 -17.24
N ARG A 35 1.01 1.63 -17.40
CA ARG A 35 0.64 0.63 -16.38
C ARG A 35 1.41 0.85 -15.09
N GLN A 36 2.69 1.20 -15.17
CA GLN A 36 3.51 1.48 -13.99
C GLN A 36 3.00 2.73 -13.26
N ASP A 37 2.74 3.83 -13.97
CA ASP A 37 2.16 5.05 -13.38
C ASP A 37 0.82 4.76 -12.71
N LEU A 38 -0.06 4.02 -13.39
CA LEU A 38 -1.35 3.64 -12.83
C LEU A 38 -1.21 2.84 -11.53
N VAL A 39 -0.28 1.88 -11.48
CA VAL A 39 -0.05 1.07 -10.28
C VAL A 39 0.47 1.93 -9.13
N LEU A 40 1.40 2.84 -9.39
CA LEU A 40 1.93 3.75 -8.37
C LEU A 40 0.84 4.68 -7.82
N ARG A 41 0.02 5.26 -8.70
CA ARG A 41 -1.12 6.11 -8.30
C ARG A 41 -2.16 5.35 -7.48
N LEU A 42 -2.47 4.12 -7.85
CA LEU A 42 -3.38 3.26 -7.09
C LEU A 42 -2.80 2.88 -5.73
N ALA A 43 -1.50 2.60 -5.67
CA ALA A 43 -0.80 2.30 -4.42
C ALA A 43 -0.82 3.51 -3.48
N ASP A 44 -0.42 4.70 -3.96
CA ASP A 44 -0.44 5.94 -3.16
C ASP A 44 -1.85 6.23 -2.62
N ALA A 45 -2.87 6.19 -3.48
CA ALA A 45 -4.25 6.43 -3.08
C ALA A 45 -4.72 5.43 -2.01
N THR A 46 -4.36 4.15 -2.15
CA THR A 46 -4.74 3.10 -1.19
C THR A 46 -4.05 3.30 0.16
N ILE A 47 -2.75 3.60 0.15
CA ILE A 47 -1.95 3.84 1.36
C ILE A 47 -2.48 5.07 2.11
N ARG A 48 -2.74 6.18 1.41
CA ARG A 48 -3.32 7.39 2.01
C ARG A 48 -4.69 7.12 2.62
N ALA A 49 -5.57 6.45 1.88
CA ALA A 49 -6.89 6.10 2.37
C ALA A 49 -6.83 5.22 3.65
N SER A 50 -5.90 4.27 3.72
CA SER A 50 -5.76 3.43 4.92
C SER A 50 -5.22 4.19 6.12
N MET A 51 -4.32 5.16 5.91
CA MET A 51 -3.80 6.02 6.99
C MET A 51 -4.82 7.04 7.49
N GLU A 52 -5.67 7.56 6.60
CA GLU A 52 -6.72 8.52 6.96
C GLU A 52 -7.96 7.86 7.61
N THR A 53 -8.05 6.53 7.55
CA THR A 53 -9.18 5.78 8.10
C THR A 53 -9.13 5.72 9.62
N ALA A 54 -10.14 6.31 10.26
CA ALA A 54 -10.31 6.24 11.71
C ALA A 54 -10.38 4.77 12.19
N GLY A 55 -9.55 4.43 13.17
CA GLY A 55 -9.49 3.10 13.76
C GLY A 55 -8.33 2.24 13.24
N ILE A 56 -7.68 2.61 12.13
CA ILE A 56 -6.39 2.00 11.75
C ILE A 56 -5.28 2.67 12.55
N THR A 57 -4.49 1.87 13.27
CA THR A 57 -3.36 2.33 14.07
C THR A 57 -2.11 2.53 13.22
N GLU A 58 -1.85 1.64 12.29
CA GLU A 58 -0.68 1.70 11.41
C GLU A 58 -0.96 1.02 10.07
N THR A 59 -0.40 1.57 9.00
CA THR A 59 -0.42 0.97 7.66
C THR A 59 0.95 0.37 7.35
N LEU A 60 0.96 -0.92 7.02
CA LEU A 60 2.13 -1.70 6.62
C LEU A 60 2.07 -1.96 5.11
N VAL A 61 3.05 -1.49 4.36
CA VAL A 61 3.15 -1.75 2.92
C VAL A 61 4.14 -2.88 2.67
N VAL A 62 3.65 -4.02 2.21
CA VAL A 62 4.48 -5.21 1.97
C VAL A 62 4.76 -5.32 0.47
N THR A 63 6.02 -5.23 0.08
CA THR A 63 6.40 -5.24 -1.34
C THR A 63 7.83 -5.72 -1.56
N PRO A 64 8.13 -6.41 -2.67
CA PRO A 64 9.50 -6.63 -3.11
C PRO A 64 10.10 -5.39 -3.79
N ASP A 65 9.29 -4.43 -4.23
CA ASP A 65 9.67 -3.32 -5.10
C ASP A 65 10.25 -2.13 -4.32
N ASP A 66 11.40 -1.64 -4.77
CA ASP A 66 12.12 -0.53 -4.13
C ASP A 66 11.42 0.82 -4.31
N THR A 67 10.76 1.04 -5.45
CA THR A 67 9.99 2.26 -5.74
C THR A 67 8.76 2.34 -4.85
N VAL A 68 8.05 1.23 -4.68
CA VAL A 68 6.86 1.18 -3.81
C VAL A 68 7.22 1.37 -2.35
N ARG A 69 8.37 0.87 -1.89
CA ARG A 69 8.84 1.16 -0.52
C ARG A 69 9.14 2.64 -0.31
N ALA A 70 9.77 3.30 -1.29
CA ALA A 70 10.05 4.73 -1.22
C ALA A 70 8.74 5.52 -1.15
N LEU A 71 7.77 5.18 -2.00
CA LEU A 71 6.43 5.77 -1.99
C LEU A 71 5.74 5.60 -0.62
N ALA A 72 5.82 4.42 -0.01
CA ALA A 72 5.25 4.16 1.31
C ALA A 72 5.90 5.03 2.41
N LEU A 73 7.22 5.18 2.38
CA LEU A 73 7.96 6.04 3.31
C LEU A 73 7.58 7.51 3.16
N GLU A 74 7.50 7.99 1.93
CA GLU A 74 7.10 9.37 1.62
C GLU A 74 5.68 9.68 2.08
N ALA A 75 4.77 8.70 1.96
CA ALA A 75 3.40 8.82 2.45
C ALA A 75 3.30 8.75 3.99
N GLY A 76 4.31 8.22 4.69
CA GLY A 76 4.30 8.03 6.14
C GLY A 76 3.84 6.64 6.59
N ALA A 77 3.65 5.71 5.66
CA ALA A 77 3.38 4.31 5.97
C ALA A 77 4.68 3.54 6.25
N ARG A 78 4.56 2.39 6.91
CA ARG A 78 5.71 1.54 7.24
C ARG A 78 5.98 0.52 6.13
N PRO A 79 7.09 0.60 5.38
CA PRO A 79 7.43 -0.40 4.38
C PRO A 79 7.96 -1.68 5.03
N MET A 80 7.65 -2.82 4.41
CA MET A 80 8.19 -4.13 4.73
C MET A 80 8.63 -4.83 3.45
N ARG A 81 9.89 -5.28 3.42
CA ARG A 81 10.39 -6.08 2.29
C ARG A 81 9.74 -7.47 2.33
N GLN A 82 9.03 -7.82 1.25
CA GLN A 82 8.52 -9.18 1.07
C GLN A 82 9.70 -10.16 0.93
N ARG A 83 9.69 -11.25 1.70
CA ARG A 83 10.63 -12.37 1.56
C ARG A 83 9.87 -13.57 0.99
N SER A 84 10.46 -14.22 -0.01
CA SER A 84 10.00 -15.48 -0.61
C SER A 84 10.27 -16.66 0.30
#